data_AF-A0A411WZ21-F1
#
_entry.id   AF-A0A411WZ21-F1
#
_cell.length_a   1.000
_cell.length_b   1.000
_cell.length_c   1.000
_cell.angle_alpha   90.00
_cell.angle_beta   90.00
_cell.angle_gamma   90.00
#
_symmetry.space_group_name_H-M   'P 1'
#
loop_
_entity.id
_entity.type
_entity.pdbx_description
1 polymer ?
#
loop_
_entity_poly.entity_id
_entity_poly.type
_entity_poly.pdbx_seq_one_letter_code
_entity_poly.pdbx_strand_id
1 'polypeptide(L)'
;MALTGKKRAFADAVLAGLSNKDAAIAAGYSAATASAAGSRLVKDADVAGYLAERKKEVRKRAAGKPAAPPPKEPARAAFDLASLVHFSDPKAFLKAAMNERAAEIK
;
A
#
# COMPACT_ATOMS: atom_id res chain seq x y z
N MET A 1 6.21 18.35 -23.51
CA MET A 1 5.89 17.36 -24.56
C MET A 1 4.79 16.45 -24.04
N ALA A 2 3.77 16.17 -24.87
CA ALA A 2 2.55 15.48 -24.45
C ALA A 2 2.82 14.01 -24.15
N LEU A 3 2.30 13.52 -23.02
CA LEU A 3 2.23 12.09 -22.68
C LEU A 3 1.74 11.32 -23.91
N THR A 4 2.60 10.53 -24.53
CA THR A 4 2.21 9.66 -25.64
C THR A 4 1.08 8.75 -25.14
N GLY A 5 0.05 8.51 -25.96
CA GLY A 5 -1.17 7.82 -25.52
C GLY A 5 -0.91 6.51 -24.77
N LYS A 6 0.15 5.78 -25.15
CA LYS A 6 0.60 4.54 -24.50
C LYS A 6 1.14 4.76 -23.07
N LYS A 7 1.92 5.82 -22.83
CA LYS A 7 2.42 6.17 -21.48
C LYS A 7 1.27 6.53 -20.53
N ARG A 8 0.24 7.21 -21.04
CA ARG A 8 -0.97 7.52 -20.26
C ARG A 8 -1.77 6.26 -19.92
N ALA A 9 -2.04 5.40 -20.91
CA ALA A 9 -2.74 4.13 -20.69
C ALA A 9 -2.02 3.23 -19.65
N PHE A 10 -0.70 3.17 -19.72
CA PHE A 10 0.11 2.48 -18.71
C PHE A 10 -0.10 3.05 -17.31
N ALA A 11 -0.02 4.37 -17.17
CA ALA A 11 -0.16 5.02 -15.88
C ALA A 11 -1.58 4.89 -15.31
N ASP A 12 -2.62 4.98 -16.16
CA ASP A 12 -4.01 4.77 -15.74
C ASP A 12 -4.23 3.31 -15.28
N ALA A 13 -3.63 2.32 -15.95
CA ALA A 13 -3.68 0.93 -15.52
C ALA A 13 -2.94 0.70 -14.18
N VAL A 14 -1.80 1.36 -13.96
CA VAL A 14 -1.11 1.34 -12.65
C VAL A 14 -1.95 2.00 -11.56
N LEU A 15 -2.65 3.10 -11.87
CA LEU A 15 -3.58 3.74 -10.94
C LEU A 15 -4.80 2.87 -10.62
N ALA A 16 -5.23 2.03 -11.56
CA ALA A 16 -6.27 1.02 -11.35
C ALA A 16 -5.78 -0.18 -10.50
N GLY A 17 -4.50 -0.21 -10.11
CA GLY A 17 -3.93 -1.24 -9.23
C GLY A 17 -3.35 -2.46 -9.95
N LEU A 18 -3.20 -2.41 -11.28
CA LEU A 18 -2.57 -3.49 -12.04
C LEU A 18 -1.05 -3.53 -11.78
N SER A 19 -0.46 -4.72 -11.92
CA SER A 19 0.99 -4.89 -11.86
C SER A 19 1.67 -4.16 -13.03
N ASN A 20 2.94 -3.80 -12.90
CA ASN A 20 3.68 -3.14 -13.99
C ASN A 20 3.70 -3.95 -15.29
N LYS A 21 3.65 -5.29 -15.20
CA LYS A 21 3.58 -6.16 -16.37
C LYS A 21 2.20 -6.07 -17.02
N ASP A 22 1.15 -6.21 -16.22
CA ASP A 22 -0.23 -6.22 -16.74
C ASP A 22 -0.65 -4.83 -17.24
N ALA A 23 -0.19 -3.76 -16.58
CA ALA A 23 -0.36 -2.40 -17.03
C ALA A 23 0.32 -2.15 -18.40
N ALA A 24 1.49 -2.74 -18.64
CA ALA A 24 2.14 -2.66 -19.94
C ALA A 24 1.37 -3.45 -21.02
N ILE A 25 0.79 -4.61 -20.67
CA ILE A 25 -0.08 -5.36 -21.59
C ILE A 25 -1.34 -4.54 -21.93
N ALA A 26 -1.98 -3.95 -20.92
CA ALA A 26 -3.15 -3.07 -21.09
C ALA A 26 -2.83 -1.83 -21.93
N ALA A 27 -1.61 -1.31 -21.86
CA ALA A 27 -1.13 -0.21 -22.68
C ALA A 27 -0.75 -0.60 -24.13
N GLY A 28 -0.84 -1.89 -24.49
CA GLY A 28 -0.60 -2.41 -25.83
C GLY A 28 0.83 -2.87 -26.10
N TYR A 29 1.62 -3.19 -25.06
CA TYR A 29 2.91 -3.86 -25.20
C TYR A 29 2.73 -5.38 -25.25
N SER A 30 3.59 -6.09 -25.98
CA SER A 30 3.50 -7.55 -26.10
C SER A 30 3.82 -8.23 -24.76
N ALA A 31 3.11 -9.31 -24.42
CA ALA A 31 3.29 -10.02 -23.15
C ALA A 31 4.74 -10.49 -22.91
N ALA A 32 5.47 -10.81 -23.99
CA ALA A 32 6.87 -11.21 -23.93
C ALA A 32 7.80 -10.05 -23.48
N THR A 33 7.48 -8.81 -23.85
CA THR A 33 8.31 -7.62 -23.54
C THR A 33 7.73 -6.75 -22.44
N ALA A 34 6.48 -6.99 -22.04
CA ALA A 34 5.73 -6.19 -21.09
C ALA A 34 6.45 -6.00 -19.74
N SER A 35 7.14 -7.03 -19.23
CA SER A 35 7.89 -6.93 -17.98
C SER A 35 9.07 -5.95 -18.08
N ALA A 36 9.85 -6.05 -19.15
CA ALA A 36 10.99 -5.16 -19.40
C ALA A 36 10.54 -3.74 -19.75
N ALA A 37 9.50 -3.61 -20.58
CA ALA A 37 8.89 -2.33 -20.94
C ALA A 37 8.28 -1.63 -19.71
N GLY A 38 7.50 -2.34 -18.90
CA GLY A 38 6.90 -1.81 -17.68
C GLY A 38 7.96 -1.30 -16.70
N SER A 39 9.06 -2.03 -16.51
CA SER A 39 10.16 -1.59 -15.65
C SER A 39 10.85 -0.30 -16.14
N ARG A 40 10.88 -0.07 -17.46
CA ARG A 40 11.39 1.18 -18.06
C ARG A 40 10.39 2.31 -17.91
N LEU A 41 9.12 2.05 -18.23
CA LEU A 41 8.00 3.01 -18.14
C LEU A 41 7.78 3.54 -16.73
N VAL A 42 7.97 2.73 -15.69
CA VAL A 42 7.87 3.20 -14.30
C VAL A 42 8.96 4.23 -13.95
N LYS A 43 10.13 4.14 -14.59
CA LYS A 43 11.27 5.04 -14.37
C LYS A 43 11.25 6.28 -15.27
N ASP A 44 10.44 6.26 -16.34
CA ASP A 44 10.26 7.42 -17.22
C ASP A 44 9.69 8.61 -16.43
N ALA A 45 10.34 9.77 -16.55
CA ALA A 45 9.96 10.99 -15.84
C ALA A 45 8.52 11.44 -16.16
N ASP A 46 8.05 11.24 -17.40
CA ASP A 46 6.68 11.56 -17.80
C ASP A 46 5.63 10.74 -17.03
N VAL A 47 5.88 9.43 -16.88
CA VAL A 47 4.96 8.50 -16.22
C VAL A 47 4.99 8.73 -14.72
N ALA A 48 6.18 8.89 -14.14
CA ALA A 48 6.35 9.21 -12.73
C ALA A 48 5.68 10.55 -12.36
N GLY A 49 5.82 11.57 -13.22
CA GLY A 49 5.14 12.86 -13.06
C GLY A 49 3.63 12.72 -13.07
N TYR A 50 3.06 12.03 -14.05
CA TYR A 50 1.60 11.82 -14.13
C TYR A 50 1.06 11.03 -12.92
N LEU A 51 1.75 9.97 -12.49
CA LEU A 51 1.37 9.21 -11.31
C LEU A 51 1.45 10.05 -10.03
N ALA A 52 2.46 10.91 -9.90
CA ALA A 52 2.61 11.79 -8.75
C ALA A 52 1.50 12.84 -8.70
N GLU A 53 1.19 13.48 -9.82
CA GLU A 53 0.11 14.47 -9.91
C GLU A 53 -1.25 13.84 -9.60
N ARG A 54 -1.56 12.66 -10.17
CA ARG A 54 -2.80 11.94 -9.87
C ARG A 54 -2.90 11.50 -8.41
N LYS A 55 -1.81 11.02 -7.81
CA LYS A 55 -1.79 10.70 -6.37
C LYS A 55 -2.01 11.95 -5.50
N LYS A 56 -1.46 13.10 -5.89
CA LYS A 56 -1.71 14.38 -5.20
C LYS A 56 -3.17 14.81 -5.36
N GLU A 57 -3.77 14.69 -6.54
CA GLU A 57 -5.19 14.99 -6.76
C GLU A 57 -6.11 14.11 -5.89
N VAL A 58 -5.83 12.80 -5.83
CA VAL A 58 -6.57 11.87 -4.97
C VAL A 58 -6.42 12.25 -3.50
N ARG A 59 -5.20 12.58 -3.04
CA ARG A 59 -4.98 13.08 -1.67
C ARG A 59 -5.69 14.41 -1.40
N LYS A 60 -5.70 15.34 -2.35
CA LYS A 60 -6.33 16.65 -2.22
C LYS A 60 -7.85 16.55 -2.20
N ARG A 61 -8.44 15.64 -2.98
CA ARG A 61 -9.87 15.28 -2.90
C ARG A 61 -10.20 14.56 -1.59
N ALA A 62 -9.33 13.67 -1.13
CA ALA A 62 -9.49 13.01 0.17
C ALA A 62 -9.35 13.98 1.35
N ALA A 63 -8.55 15.05 1.22
CA ALA A 63 -8.41 16.11 2.22
C ALA A 63 -9.61 17.09 2.25
N GLY A 64 -10.50 17.05 1.26
CA GLY A 64 -11.75 17.83 1.23
C GLY A 64 -12.94 17.13 1.88
N LYS A 65 -12.81 15.84 2.24
CA LYS A 65 -13.67 15.19 3.22
C LYS A 65 -12.85 15.10 4.51
N PRO A 66 -13.44 15.32 5.71
CA PRO A 66 -12.80 14.82 6.91
C PRO A 66 -12.69 13.31 6.71
N ALA A 67 -11.48 12.85 6.42
CA ALA A 67 -11.17 11.44 6.45
C ALA A 67 -11.51 11.00 7.87
N ALA A 68 -12.64 10.30 8.01
CA ALA A 68 -12.80 9.39 9.12
C ALA A 68 -11.47 8.63 9.25
N PRO A 69 -10.94 8.48 10.48
CA PRO A 69 -9.67 7.81 10.71
C PRO A 69 -9.67 6.50 9.92
N PRO A 70 -8.54 6.10 9.32
CA PRO A 70 -8.48 4.83 8.60
C PRO A 70 -9.13 3.77 9.50
N PRO A 71 -10.00 2.89 8.99
CA PRO A 71 -10.43 1.76 9.77
C PRO A 71 -9.12 1.12 10.20
N LYS A 72 -8.91 1.12 11.53
CA LYS A 72 -7.80 0.44 12.14
C LYS A 72 -7.90 -0.96 11.57
N GLU A 73 -7.08 -1.29 10.58
CA GLU A 73 -6.73 -2.69 10.36
C GLU A 73 -6.42 -3.18 11.77
N PRO A 74 -7.09 -4.23 12.27
CA PRO A 74 -6.74 -4.76 13.56
C PRO A 74 -5.26 -5.04 13.44
N ALA A 75 -4.46 -4.20 14.11
CA ALA A 75 -3.02 -4.31 14.12
C ALA A 75 -2.80 -5.76 14.48
N ARG A 76 -2.34 -6.56 13.50
CA ARG A 76 -1.99 -7.97 13.73
C ARG A 76 -1.24 -7.98 15.03
N ALA A 77 -1.87 -8.52 16.08
CA ALA A 77 -1.53 -8.30 17.48
C ALA A 77 -0.04 -8.01 17.58
N ALA A 78 0.30 -6.71 17.57
CA ALA A 78 1.69 -6.31 17.53
C ALA A 78 2.20 -6.81 18.86
N PHE A 79 3.06 -7.83 18.82
CA PHE A 79 3.66 -8.39 20.00
C PHE A 79 4.42 -7.22 20.65
N ASP A 80 3.80 -6.66 21.68
CA ASP A 80 4.27 -5.43 22.28
C ASP A 80 5.48 -5.75 23.14
N LEU A 81 6.66 -5.71 22.51
CA LEU A 81 7.94 -5.93 23.18
C LEU A 81 8.16 -4.93 24.32
N ALA A 82 7.52 -3.75 24.31
CA ALA A 82 7.63 -2.80 25.40
C ALA A 82 6.97 -3.33 26.69
N SER A 83 5.89 -4.11 26.55
CA SER A 83 5.27 -4.82 27.68
C SER A 83 6.19 -5.87 28.29
N LEU A 84 7.11 -6.49 27.53
CA LEU A 84 8.09 -7.45 28.07
C LEU A 84 9.08 -6.80 29.04
N VAL A 85 9.41 -5.52 28.85
CA VAL A 85 10.43 -4.83 29.67
C VAL A 85 9.86 -4.37 31.01
N HIS A 86 8.52 -4.29 31.14
CA HIS A 86 7.85 -3.85 32.37
C HIS A 86 7.68 -4.98 33.39
N PHE A 87 7.78 -6.24 32.96
CA PHE A 87 7.75 -7.39 33.87
C PHE A 87 9.16 -7.71 34.34
N SER A 88 9.44 -7.45 35.62
CA SER A 88 10.71 -7.84 36.25
C SER A 88 10.84 -9.37 36.43
N ASP A 89 9.74 -10.12 36.34
CA ASP A 89 9.70 -11.59 36.38
C ASP A 89 9.02 -12.15 35.11
N PRO A 90 9.74 -12.84 34.21
CA PRO A 90 9.18 -13.40 32.99
C PRO A 90 8.06 -14.44 33.23
N LYS A 91 7.99 -15.05 34.42
CA LYS A 91 6.91 -15.99 34.77
C LYS A 91 5.59 -15.27 35.09
N ALA A 92 5.67 -14.05 35.63
CA ALA A 92 4.49 -13.22 35.89
C ALA A 92 3.83 -12.77 34.58
N PHE A 93 4.64 -12.41 33.58
CA PHE A 93 4.15 -12.10 32.23
C PHE A 93 3.38 -13.26 31.60
N LEU A 94 3.94 -14.48 31.61
CA LEU A 94 3.28 -15.65 31.02
C LEU A 94 1.93 -15.94 31.68
N LYS A 95 1.84 -15.79 33.01
CA LYS A 95 0.56 -15.93 33.73
C LYS A 95 -0.46 -14.87 33.31
N ALA A 96 -0.04 -13.60 33.22
CA ALA A 96 -0.92 -12.53 32.78
C ALA A 96 -1.42 -12.74 31.34
N ALA A 97 -0.51 -13.06 30.41
CA ALA A 97 -0.84 -13.28 28.99
C ALA A 97 -1.74 -14.50 28.74
N MET A 98 -1.68 -15.51 29.61
CA MET A 98 -2.58 -16.68 29.54
C MET A 98 -3.95 -16.40 30.17
N ASN A 99 -4.01 -15.57 31.20
CA ASN A 99 -5.25 -15.26 31.92
C ASN A 99 -6.07 -14.14 31.26
N GLU A 100 -5.42 -13.13 30.67
CA GLU A 100 -6.10 -12.04 29.92
C GLU A 100 -6.94 -12.58 28.75
N ARG A 101 -6.46 -13.63 28.06
CA ARG A 101 -7.22 -14.29 26.98
C ARG A 101 -8.48 -15.01 27.44
N ALA A 102 -8.63 -15.29 28.74
CA ALA A 102 -9.85 -15.89 29.29
C ALA A 102 -10.86 -14.83 29.76
N ALA A 103 -10.47 -13.56 29.84
CA ALA A 103 -11.30 -12.50 30.43
C ALA A 103 -12.22 -11.76 29.43
N GLU A 104 -12.02 -11.89 28.12
CA GLU A 104 -12.88 -11.31 27.07
C GLU A 104 -13.92 -12.29 26.50
N ILE A 105 -14.55 -13.10 27.36
CA ILE A 105 -15.83 -13.76 27.01
C ILE A 105 -16.87 -13.36 28.05
N LYS A 106 -17.47 -12.18 27.86
CA LYS A 106 -18.81 -11.88 28.38
C LYS A 106 -19.51 -10.84 27.52
#